data_AF-A0A0L8LWI2-F1
#
_entry.id   AF-A0A0L8LWI2-F1
#
_cell.length_a   1.000
_cell.length_b   1.000
_cell.length_c   1.000
_cell.angle_alpha   90.00
_cell.angle_beta   90.00
_cell.angle_gamma   90.00
#
_symmetry.space_group_name_H-M   'P 1'
#
loop_
_entity.id
_entity.type
_entity.pdbx_description
1 polymer ?
#
loop_
_entity_poly.entity_id
_entity_poly.type
_entity_poly.pdbx_seq_one_letter_code
_entity_poly.pdbx_strand_id
1 'polypeptide(L)'
;MRTAPTHLPSTERADDCLPPTGVAKATPLMALDRVPWRDIQDSTGCAAAIPLLLGSVAWGDPKTARSALADLRARICQYGFVVEQATAATVPFLWELAQSPHVTCRAEIIQLLKSIADARQWESTAAVYPKLLNHRENPVVWEREARQAVRDRRGALRRLMAEDDAEIARATTELARTLGD
;
A
#
# COMPACT_ATOMS: atom_id res chain seq x y z
N MET A 1 62.62 -49.33 26.71
CA MET A 1 61.71 -50.00 27.68
C MET A 1 60.60 -49.02 28.03
N ARG A 2 59.32 -49.39 27.74
CA ARG A 2 58.02 -48.90 28.29
C ARG A 2 57.66 -47.40 28.12
N THR A 3 56.45 -46.94 27.78
CA THR A 3 55.17 -47.38 27.16
C THR A 3 54.32 -46.09 27.05
N ALA A 4 53.43 -45.99 26.06
CA ALA A 4 52.43 -44.92 25.92
C ALA A 4 51.32 -44.97 27.02
N PRO A 5 50.42 -43.98 27.09
CA PRO A 5 49.15 -44.20 26.39
C PRO A 5 48.57 -42.99 25.63
N THR A 6 47.82 -43.40 24.61
CA THR A 6 46.87 -42.78 23.69
C THR A 6 45.90 -41.77 24.30
N HIS A 7 45.67 -40.66 23.58
CA HIS A 7 44.40 -39.95 23.62
C HIS A 7 44.00 -39.53 22.18
N LEU A 8 42.93 -40.14 21.68
CA LEU A 8 42.05 -39.56 20.65
C LEU A 8 40.75 -39.18 21.38
N PRO A 9 40.13 -38.05 21.05
CA PRO A 9 39.01 -38.04 20.10
C PRO A 9 39.09 -36.77 19.22
N SER A 10 38.23 -36.44 18.27
CA SER A 10 37.13 -37.08 17.57
C SER A 10 36.91 -36.19 16.34
N THR A 11 36.37 -36.81 15.30
CA THR A 11 35.82 -36.16 14.12
C THR A 11 34.78 -35.09 14.45
N GLU A 12 34.87 -33.91 13.84
CA GLU A 12 33.70 -33.12 13.47
C GLU A 12 33.85 -32.65 12.02
N ARG A 13 33.10 -33.34 11.16
CA ARG A 13 32.67 -32.84 9.85
C ARG A 13 31.54 -31.84 10.11
N ALA A 14 31.51 -30.81 9.26
CA ALA A 14 30.34 -30.07 8.82
C ALA A 14 29.38 -29.56 9.90
N ASP A 15 29.28 -28.24 10.02
CA ASP A 15 28.00 -27.66 9.61
C ASP A 15 28.17 -26.21 9.18
N ASP A 16 27.51 -25.92 8.06
CA ASP A 16 27.30 -24.59 7.52
C ASP A 16 26.69 -23.69 8.58
N CYS A 17 27.24 -22.50 8.76
CA CYS A 17 26.49 -21.39 9.33
C CYS A 17 26.60 -20.19 8.40
N LEU A 18 25.92 -20.33 7.26
CA LEU A 18 25.41 -19.18 6.55
C LEU A 18 24.54 -18.40 7.52
N PRO A 19 24.67 -17.06 7.59
CA PRO A 19 23.73 -16.27 8.37
C PRO A 19 22.32 -16.52 7.80
N PRO A 20 21.28 -16.69 8.63
CA PRO A 20 19.94 -16.68 8.12
C PRO A 20 19.75 -15.34 7.45
N THR A 21 19.69 -15.34 6.12
CA THR A 21 19.09 -14.26 5.36
C THR A 21 17.59 -14.36 5.64
N GLY A 22 17.23 -14.07 6.90
CA GLY A 22 15.89 -13.71 7.26
C GLY A 22 15.65 -12.43 6.49
N VAL A 23 14.99 -12.56 5.34
CA VAL A 23 14.29 -11.45 4.71
C VAL A 23 13.49 -10.86 5.85
N ALA A 24 13.96 -9.75 6.41
CA ALA A 24 13.25 -9.03 7.45
C ALA A 24 11.89 -8.76 6.81
N LYS A 25 10.88 -9.49 7.26
CA LYS A 25 9.52 -9.40 6.74
C LYS A 25 9.11 -7.99 7.10
N ALA A 26 9.30 -7.06 6.15
CA ALA A 26 9.00 -5.66 6.34
C ALA A 26 7.58 -5.62 6.88
N THR A 27 7.44 -5.23 8.14
CA THR A 27 6.12 -5.11 8.74
C THR A 27 5.48 -3.97 7.96
N PRO A 28 4.41 -4.22 7.18
CA PRO A 28 3.79 -3.16 6.42
C PRO A 28 3.34 -2.08 7.40
N LEU A 29 3.30 -0.81 6.95
CA LEU A 29 2.74 0.31 7.71
C LEU A 29 3.63 0.91 8.83
N MET A 30 4.94 0.63 8.85
CA MET A 30 5.89 1.18 9.85
C MET A 30 5.94 2.71 9.91
N ALA A 31 5.49 3.42 8.86
CA ALA A 31 5.53 4.87 8.77
C ALA A 31 4.20 5.56 9.11
N LEU A 32 3.18 4.85 9.59
CA LEU A 32 1.86 5.44 9.88
C LEU A 32 1.93 6.60 10.88
N ASP A 33 2.74 6.48 11.92
CA ASP A 33 2.87 7.48 12.98
C ASP A 33 3.54 8.78 12.52
N ARG A 34 4.17 8.77 11.34
CA ARG A 34 4.83 9.96 10.77
C ARG A 34 3.85 10.89 10.05
N VAL A 35 2.67 10.39 9.70
CA VAL A 35 1.64 11.18 9.03
C VAL A 35 0.76 11.85 10.10
N PRO A 36 0.57 13.17 10.05
CA PRO A 36 -0.29 13.88 11.00
C PRO A 36 -1.78 13.68 10.67
N TRP A 37 -2.29 12.45 10.85
CA TRP A 37 -3.67 12.06 10.50
C TRP A 37 -4.76 12.92 11.15
N ARG A 38 -4.44 13.56 12.28
CA ARG A 38 -5.37 14.45 12.99
C ARG A 38 -5.50 15.82 12.32
N ASP A 39 -4.51 16.22 11.52
CA ASP A 39 -4.42 17.53 10.90
C ASP A 39 -4.90 17.53 9.45
N ILE A 40 -5.20 16.35 8.90
CA ILE A 40 -5.71 16.17 7.54
C ILE A 40 -7.14 15.62 7.57
N GLN A 41 -7.91 15.98 6.55
CA GLN A 41 -9.31 15.64 6.45
C GLN A 41 -9.55 14.40 5.59
N ASP A 42 -10.52 13.60 6.01
CA ASP A 42 -11.18 12.59 5.20
C ASP A 42 -12.65 12.98 5.03
N SER A 43 -13.43 12.17 4.33
CA SER A 43 -14.84 12.49 4.09
C SER A 43 -15.73 12.51 5.34
N THR A 44 -15.22 12.10 6.50
CA THR A 44 -15.90 12.15 7.80
C THR A 44 -15.40 13.30 8.68
N GLY A 45 -14.50 14.13 8.16
CA GLY A 45 -13.92 15.28 8.83
C GLY A 45 -12.47 15.04 9.21
N CYS A 46 -12.18 14.12 10.14
CA CYS A 46 -10.81 13.87 10.62
C CYS A 46 -10.31 12.47 10.23
N ALA A 47 -9.13 12.42 9.63
CA ALA A 47 -8.53 11.18 9.12
C ALA A 47 -7.90 10.27 10.20
N ALA A 48 -8.11 10.55 11.50
CA ALA A 48 -7.53 9.78 12.60
C ALA A 48 -7.93 8.30 12.64
N ALA A 49 -9.01 7.91 11.94
CA ALA A 49 -9.45 6.52 11.83
C ALA A 49 -8.68 5.71 10.76
N ILE A 50 -7.99 6.37 9.82
CA ILE A 50 -7.32 5.71 8.69
C ILE A 50 -6.24 4.69 9.14
N PRO A 51 -5.36 5.00 10.11
CA PRO A 51 -4.35 4.03 10.57
C PRO A 51 -4.95 2.71 11.06
N LEU A 52 -6.07 2.79 11.79
CA LEU A 52 -6.77 1.62 12.29
C LEU A 52 -7.36 0.79 11.14
N LEU A 53 -7.98 1.44 10.16
CA LEU A 53 -8.50 0.75 8.96
C LEU A 53 -7.38 0.07 8.17
N LEU A 54 -6.24 0.74 7.96
CA LEU A 54 -5.07 0.14 7.29
C LEU A 54 -4.55 -1.07 8.07
N GLY A 55 -4.50 -0.98 9.41
CA GLY A 55 -4.15 -2.12 10.26
C GLY A 55 -5.13 -3.30 10.13
N SER A 56 -6.44 -3.03 10.09
CA SER A 56 -7.47 -4.06 9.86
C SER A 56 -7.39 -4.68 8.46
N VAL A 57 -7.01 -3.92 7.44
CA VAL A 57 -6.73 -4.45 6.09
C VAL A 57 -5.49 -5.36 6.10
N ALA A 58 -4.45 -4.99 6.85
CA ALA A 58 -3.20 -5.73 6.90
C ALA A 58 -3.30 -7.06 7.66
N TRP A 59 -4.01 -7.06 8.80
CA TRP A 59 -3.96 -8.13 9.79
C TRP A 59 -5.31 -8.78 10.10
N GLY A 60 -6.41 -8.24 9.55
CA GLY A 60 -7.74 -8.82 9.73
C GLY A 60 -7.92 -10.13 8.96
N ASP A 61 -8.91 -10.91 9.36
CA ASP A 61 -9.39 -12.04 8.56
C ASP A 61 -9.95 -11.55 7.21
N PRO A 62 -10.13 -12.43 6.21
CA PRO A 62 -10.56 -12.02 4.86
C PRO A 62 -11.84 -11.19 4.81
N LYS A 63 -12.78 -11.37 5.75
CA LYS A 63 -14.02 -10.58 5.79
C LYS A 63 -13.74 -9.21 6.40
N THR A 64 -13.05 -9.17 7.53
CA THR A 64 -12.67 -7.92 8.21
C THR A 64 -11.79 -7.04 7.31
N ALA A 65 -10.81 -7.62 6.62
CA ALA A 65 -9.93 -6.89 5.72
C ALA A 65 -10.70 -6.25 4.55
N ARG A 66 -11.66 -6.97 3.96
CA ARG A 66 -12.52 -6.43 2.88
C ARG A 66 -13.46 -5.34 3.38
N SER A 67 -14.08 -5.52 4.55
CA SER A 67 -14.91 -4.48 5.16
C SER A 67 -14.10 -3.22 5.48
N ALA A 68 -12.92 -3.37 6.09
CA ALA A 68 -12.04 -2.26 6.40
C ALA A 68 -11.56 -1.52 5.13
N LEU A 69 -11.28 -2.24 4.04
CA LEU A 69 -10.92 -1.63 2.76
C LEU A 69 -12.09 -0.86 2.13
N ALA A 70 -13.32 -1.37 2.24
CA ALA A 70 -14.52 -0.69 1.77
C ALA A 70 -14.77 0.61 2.56
N ASP A 71 -14.62 0.57 3.88
CA ASP A 71 -14.73 1.74 4.75
C ASP A 71 -13.61 2.76 4.45
N LEU A 72 -12.39 2.29 4.22
CA LEU A 72 -11.27 3.14 3.81
C LEU A 72 -11.57 3.82 2.48
N ARG A 73 -12.01 3.07 1.46
CA ARG A 73 -12.43 3.61 0.15
C ARG A 73 -13.50 4.69 0.32
N ALA A 74 -14.50 4.47 1.15
CA ALA A 74 -15.56 5.46 1.41
C ALA A 74 -15.03 6.76 2.06
N ARG A 75 -13.87 6.72 2.72
CA ARG A 75 -13.26 7.88 3.37
C ARG A 75 -12.28 8.65 2.50
N ILE A 76 -11.55 7.97 1.62
CA ILE A 76 -10.46 8.58 0.82
C ILE A 76 -10.74 8.63 -0.68
N CYS A 77 -11.75 7.92 -1.18
CA CYS A 77 -12.08 7.87 -2.59
C CYS A 77 -13.59 7.64 -2.75
N GLN A 78 -14.37 8.61 -2.28
CA GLN A 78 -15.82 8.55 -2.35
C GLN A 78 -16.30 8.31 -3.79
N TYR A 79 -17.27 7.40 -3.92
CA TYR A 79 -17.84 6.97 -5.20
C TYR A 79 -16.82 6.39 -6.21
N GLY A 80 -15.56 6.17 -5.79
CA GLY A 80 -14.49 5.68 -6.65
C GLY A 80 -13.82 6.74 -7.52
N PHE A 81 -14.09 8.02 -7.30
CA PHE A 81 -13.52 9.10 -8.12
C PHE A 81 -13.38 10.45 -7.40
N VAL A 82 -14.01 10.62 -6.22
CA VAL A 82 -13.87 11.83 -5.40
C VAL A 82 -12.81 11.57 -4.34
N VAL A 83 -11.66 12.22 -4.47
CA VAL A 83 -10.54 12.06 -3.55
C VAL A 83 -10.52 13.19 -2.52
N GLU A 84 -10.04 12.86 -1.34
CA GLU A 84 -9.98 13.72 -0.16
C GLU A 84 -8.53 14.11 0.16
N GLN A 85 -8.34 15.03 1.10
CA GLN A 85 -7.01 15.49 1.51
C GLN A 85 -6.11 14.33 1.98
N ALA A 86 -6.67 13.36 2.72
CA ALA A 86 -5.92 12.23 3.26
C ALA A 86 -5.51 11.17 2.21
N THR A 87 -6.04 11.24 0.98
CA THR A 87 -5.83 10.20 -0.04
C THR A 87 -4.36 10.07 -0.43
N ALA A 88 -3.68 11.18 -0.70
CA ALA A 88 -2.28 11.17 -1.12
C ALA A 88 -1.36 10.55 -0.05
N ALA A 89 -1.61 10.86 1.23
CA ALA A 89 -0.87 10.29 2.35
C ALA A 89 -1.15 8.79 2.55
N THR A 90 -2.31 8.29 2.10
CA THR A 90 -2.71 6.89 2.23
C THR A 90 -2.13 6.00 1.12
N VAL A 91 -1.93 6.54 -0.08
CA VAL A 91 -1.44 5.79 -1.26
C VAL A 91 -0.15 4.99 -1.02
N PRO A 92 0.90 5.54 -0.37
CA PRO A 92 2.12 4.78 -0.06
C PRO A 92 1.84 3.47 0.69
N PHE A 93 0.92 3.51 1.65
CA PHE A 93 0.53 2.36 2.46
C PHE A 93 -0.30 1.35 1.66
N LEU A 94 -1.19 1.83 0.77
CA LEU A 94 -1.90 0.94 -0.16
C LEU A 94 -0.93 0.16 -1.05
N TRP A 95 0.15 0.79 -1.52
CA TRP A 95 1.21 0.10 -2.27
C TRP A 95 1.96 -0.95 -1.43
N GLU A 96 2.21 -0.68 -0.16
CA GLU A 96 2.84 -1.65 0.75
C GLU A 96 1.95 -2.87 0.98
N LEU A 97 0.65 -2.65 1.18
CA LEU A 97 -0.33 -3.71 1.37
C LEU A 97 -0.53 -4.52 0.08
N ALA A 98 -0.60 -3.88 -1.08
CA ALA A 98 -0.70 -4.56 -2.38
C ALA A 98 0.51 -5.47 -2.65
N GLN A 99 1.70 -5.15 -2.13
CA GLN A 99 2.92 -5.96 -2.28
C GLN A 99 3.12 -7.00 -1.18
N SER A 100 2.25 -7.02 -0.17
CA SER A 100 2.39 -7.87 1.01
C SER A 100 1.65 -9.20 0.82
N PRO A 101 2.34 -10.35 0.70
CA PRO A 101 1.70 -11.63 0.34
C PRO A 101 0.71 -12.18 1.37
N HIS A 102 0.74 -11.67 2.61
CA HIS A 102 -0.16 -12.09 3.68
C HIS A 102 -1.50 -11.33 3.67
N VAL A 103 -1.59 -10.22 2.94
CA VAL A 103 -2.83 -9.45 2.80
C VAL A 103 -3.76 -10.20 1.86
N THR A 104 -5.00 -10.38 2.25
CA THR A 104 -5.95 -11.24 1.52
C THR A 104 -6.71 -10.52 0.41
N CYS A 105 -6.85 -9.20 0.49
CA CYS A 105 -7.64 -8.37 -0.46
C CYS A 105 -6.75 -7.51 -1.38
N ARG A 106 -5.64 -8.08 -1.85
CA ARG A 106 -4.63 -7.34 -2.65
C ARG A 106 -5.18 -6.85 -3.99
N ALA A 107 -6.01 -7.66 -4.65
CA ALA A 107 -6.63 -7.28 -5.91
C ALA A 107 -7.53 -6.04 -5.74
N GLU A 108 -8.33 -5.99 -4.67
CA GLU A 108 -9.20 -4.85 -4.37
C GLU A 108 -8.42 -3.60 -4.00
N ILE A 109 -7.27 -3.73 -3.34
CA ILE A 109 -6.36 -2.61 -3.06
C ILE A 109 -5.79 -2.04 -4.37
N ILE A 110 -5.41 -2.90 -5.31
CA ILE A 110 -4.91 -2.46 -6.63
C ILE A 110 -6.02 -1.76 -7.42
N GLN A 111 -7.26 -2.25 -7.34
CA GLN A 111 -8.43 -1.57 -7.92
C GLN A 111 -8.70 -0.20 -7.27
N LEU A 112 -8.48 -0.07 -5.96
CA LEU A 112 -8.56 1.24 -5.30
C LEU A 112 -7.46 2.19 -5.78
N LEU A 113 -6.22 1.73 -5.93
CA LEU A 113 -5.13 2.51 -6.50
C LEU A 113 -5.46 2.99 -7.92
N LYS A 114 -6.11 2.13 -8.73
CA LYS A 114 -6.62 2.50 -10.05
C LYS A 114 -7.70 3.59 -9.97
N SER A 115 -8.70 3.44 -9.11
CA SER A 115 -9.73 4.47 -8.88
C SER A 115 -9.11 5.83 -8.52
N ILE A 116 -8.08 5.84 -7.67
CA ILE A 116 -7.36 7.06 -7.29
C ILE A 116 -6.60 7.64 -8.50
N ALA A 117 -5.93 6.80 -9.30
CA ALA A 117 -5.20 7.25 -10.49
C ALA A 117 -6.13 7.83 -11.59
N ASP A 118 -7.35 7.28 -11.70
CA ASP A 118 -8.40 7.74 -12.62
C ASP A 118 -9.15 8.99 -12.13
N ALA A 119 -9.03 9.37 -10.85
CA ALA A 119 -9.76 10.50 -10.27
C ALA A 119 -9.40 11.83 -10.99
N ARG A 120 -10.35 12.36 -11.76
CA ARG A 120 -10.23 13.63 -12.49
C ARG A 120 -11.41 14.57 -12.28
N GLN A 121 -12.27 14.27 -11.30
CA GLN A 121 -13.52 15.01 -11.13
C GLN A 121 -13.27 16.45 -10.71
N TRP A 122 -12.31 16.70 -9.82
CA TRP A 122 -12.04 18.05 -9.35
C TRP A 122 -11.41 18.89 -10.44
N GLU A 123 -10.45 18.35 -11.19
CA GLU A 123 -9.90 19.03 -12.37
C GLU A 123 -10.96 19.33 -13.43
N SER A 124 -11.83 18.35 -13.74
CA SER A 124 -12.89 18.53 -14.74
C SER A 124 -13.90 19.59 -14.29
N THR A 125 -14.28 19.58 -13.01
CA THR A 125 -15.23 20.54 -12.45
C THR A 125 -14.61 21.94 -12.40
N ALA A 126 -13.34 22.07 -12.02
CA ALA A 126 -12.63 23.35 -11.99
C ALA A 126 -12.46 23.97 -13.40
N ALA A 127 -12.37 23.15 -14.45
CA ALA A 127 -12.35 23.64 -15.83
C ALA A 127 -13.65 24.35 -16.24
N VAL A 128 -14.79 23.89 -15.72
CA VAL A 128 -16.12 24.51 -15.94
C VAL A 128 -16.41 25.63 -14.95
N TYR A 129 -15.94 25.48 -13.70
CA TYR A 129 -16.15 26.43 -12.61
C TYR A 129 -14.83 26.84 -11.96
N PRO A 130 -14.07 27.77 -12.57
CA PRO A 130 -12.73 28.17 -12.10
C PRO A 130 -12.73 28.78 -10.69
N LYS A 131 -13.87 29.27 -10.21
CA LYS A 131 -14.04 29.79 -8.85
C LYS A 131 -13.71 28.74 -7.77
N LEU A 132 -13.79 27.44 -8.11
CA LEU A 132 -13.41 26.36 -7.19
C LEU A 132 -11.92 26.40 -6.80
N LEU A 133 -11.07 26.99 -7.64
CA LEU A 133 -9.64 27.13 -7.36
C LEU A 133 -9.33 28.19 -6.29
N ASN A 134 -10.31 29.02 -5.93
CA ASN A 134 -10.14 30.10 -4.94
C ASN A 134 -10.53 29.66 -3.52
N HIS A 135 -10.96 28.42 -3.32
CA HIS A 135 -11.20 27.91 -1.97
C HIS A 135 -9.89 27.67 -1.24
N ARG A 136 -9.88 27.93 0.07
CA ARG A 136 -8.74 27.68 0.96
C ARG A 136 -8.35 26.20 0.95
N GLU A 137 -9.35 25.34 0.82
CA GLU A 137 -9.20 23.92 0.50
C GLU A 137 -9.20 23.79 -1.01
N ASN A 138 -8.20 23.10 -1.57
CA ASN A 138 -8.03 22.96 -3.01
C ASN A 138 -8.12 21.48 -3.41
N PRO A 139 -9.34 20.96 -3.66
CA PRO A 139 -9.55 19.57 -4.04
C PRO A 139 -8.82 19.16 -5.32
N VAL A 140 -8.56 20.10 -6.23
CA VAL A 140 -7.76 19.87 -7.44
C VAL A 140 -6.32 19.53 -7.09
N VAL A 141 -5.74 20.20 -6.09
CA VAL A 141 -4.40 19.87 -5.58
C VAL A 141 -4.41 18.49 -4.93
N TRP A 142 -5.41 18.18 -4.09
CA TRP A 142 -5.50 16.84 -3.48
C TRP A 142 -5.58 15.73 -4.53
N GLU A 143 -6.37 15.94 -5.58
CA GLU A 143 -6.48 15.01 -6.70
C GLU A 143 -5.16 14.83 -7.45
N ARG A 144 -4.46 15.93 -7.72
CA ARG A 144 -3.14 15.89 -8.35
C ARG A 144 -2.12 15.12 -7.50
N GLU A 145 -2.02 15.45 -6.23
CA GLU A 145 -1.10 14.81 -5.28
C GLU A 145 -1.40 13.32 -5.13
N ALA A 146 -2.69 12.95 -5.02
CA ALA A 146 -3.08 11.55 -4.90
C ALA A 146 -2.68 10.74 -6.14
N ARG A 147 -2.93 11.27 -7.35
CA ARG A 147 -2.49 10.60 -8.59
C ARG A 147 -0.97 10.56 -8.74
N GLN A 148 -0.28 11.61 -8.32
CA GLN A 148 1.18 11.64 -8.36
C GLN A 148 1.77 10.57 -7.43
N ALA A 149 1.24 10.44 -6.21
CA ALA A 149 1.63 9.41 -5.27
C ALA A 149 1.45 7.98 -5.84
N VAL A 150 0.42 7.75 -6.65
CA VAL A 150 0.25 6.45 -7.34
C VAL A 150 1.33 6.26 -8.40
N ARG A 151 1.60 7.28 -9.23
CA ARG A 151 2.61 7.24 -10.29
C ARG A 151 4.04 7.07 -9.79
N ASP A 152 4.37 7.65 -8.63
CA ASP A 152 5.72 7.59 -8.06
C ASP A 152 6.13 6.16 -7.71
N ARG A 153 5.17 5.29 -7.39
CA ARG A 153 5.40 3.88 -7.05
C ARG A 153 5.09 2.91 -8.18
N ARG A 154 4.94 3.37 -9.43
CA ARG A 154 4.69 2.51 -10.61
C ARG A 154 5.73 1.39 -10.81
N GLY A 155 6.94 1.55 -10.28
CA GLY A 155 7.98 0.51 -10.31
C GLY A 155 7.55 -0.82 -9.67
N ALA A 156 6.55 -0.80 -8.77
CA ALA A 156 5.98 -2.00 -8.16
C ALA A 156 5.11 -2.83 -9.13
N LEU A 157 4.60 -2.24 -10.23
CA LEU A 157 3.69 -2.91 -11.16
C LEU A 157 4.31 -4.17 -11.77
N ARG A 158 5.58 -4.10 -12.22
CA ARG A 158 6.24 -5.24 -12.86
C ARG A 158 6.28 -6.48 -11.97
N ARG A 159 6.49 -6.28 -10.67
CA ARG A 159 6.53 -7.37 -9.69
C ARG A 159 5.15 -7.98 -9.52
N LEU A 160 4.11 -7.15 -9.37
CA LEU A 160 2.73 -7.59 -9.19
C LEU A 160 2.19 -8.30 -10.44
N MET A 161 2.58 -7.88 -11.64
CA MET A 161 2.19 -8.54 -12.90
C MET A 161 2.86 -9.90 -13.10
N ALA A 162 4.00 -10.15 -12.45
CA ALA A 162 4.73 -11.42 -12.53
C ALA A 162 4.23 -12.45 -11.51
N GLU A 163 3.21 -12.11 -10.71
CA GLU A 163 2.60 -13.05 -9.77
C GLU A 163 1.65 -14.01 -10.49
N ASP A 164 1.60 -15.26 -10.01
CA ASP A 164 0.76 -16.32 -10.59
C ASP A 164 -0.75 -16.10 -10.33
N ASP A 165 -1.11 -15.12 -9.50
CA ASP A 165 -2.49 -14.77 -9.20
C ASP A 165 -3.13 -13.97 -10.34
N ALA A 166 -4.09 -14.59 -11.02
CA ALA A 166 -4.76 -14.01 -12.18
C ALA A 166 -5.58 -12.74 -11.84
N GLU A 167 -6.14 -12.63 -10.63
CA GLU A 167 -6.89 -11.45 -10.21
C GLU A 167 -5.94 -10.27 -9.98
N ILE A 168 -4.82 -10.51 -9.31
CA ILE A 168 -3.76 -9.51 -9.10
C ILE A 168 -3.15 -9.07 -10.42
N ALA A 169 -2.82 -10.01 -11.31
CA ALA A 169 -2.25 -9.71 -12.62
C ALA A 169 -3.21 -8.86 -13.48
N ARG A 170 -4.51 -9.22 -13.48
CA ARG A 170 -5.55 -8.44 -14.18
C ARG A 170 -5.68 -7.03 -13.60
N ALA A 171 -5.85 -6.89 -12.29
CA ALA A 171 -6.00 -5.59 -11.65
C ALA A 171 -4.77 -4.70 -11.89
N THR A 172 -3.58 -5.29 -11.84
CA THR A 172 -2.31 -4.58 -12.08
C THR A 172 -2.20 -4.14 -13.54
N THR A 173 -2.63 -4.96 -14.49
CA THR A 173 -2.65 -4.60 -15.92
C THR A 173 -3.62 -3.44 -16.18
N GLU A 174 -4.79 -3.44 -15.56
CA GLU A 174 -5.75 -2.34 -15.65
C GLU A 174 -5.19 -1.04 -15.05
N LEU A 175 -4.49 -1.13 -13.91
CA LEU A 175 -3.79 0.02 -13.32
C LEU A 175 -2.65 0.54 -14.22
N ALA A 176 -1.83 -0.34 -14.79
CA ALA A 176 -0.74 0.04 -15.70
C ALA A 176 -1.27 0.85 -16.90
N ARG A 177 -2.36 0.39 -17.52
CA ARG A 177 -3.04 1.12 -18.61
C ARG A 177 -3.51 2.50 -18.19
N THR A 178 -4.08 2.66 -16.99
CA THR A 178 -4.48 3.96 -16.44
C THR A 178 -3.26 4.89 -16.26
N LEU A 179 -2.10 4.34 -15.92
CA LEU A 179 -0.87 5.11 -15.72
C LEU A 179 -0.12 5.41 -17.02
N GLY A 180 -0.44 4.70 -18.11
CA GLY A 180 0.18 4.86 -19.43
C GLY A 180 1.39 3.96 -19.66
N ASP A 181 1.52 2.87 -18.89
CA ASP A 181 2.55 1.83 -19.03
C ASP A 181 2.07 0.65 -19.90
#